data_AF-A0A8I2D8D6-F1
#
_entry.id   AF-A0A8I2D8D6-F1
#
_cell.length_a   1.000
_cell.length_b   1.000
_cell.length_c   1.000
_cell.angle_alpha   90.00
_cell.angle_beta   90.00
_cell.angle_gamma   90.00
#
_symmetry.space_group_name_H-M   'P 1'
#
loop_
_entity.id
_entity.type
_entity.pdbx_description
1 polymer ?
#
loop_
_entity_poly.entity_id
_entity_poly.type
_entity_poly.pdbx_seq_one_letter_code
_entity_poly.pdbx_strand_id
1 'polypeptide(L)'
;MKARYLIIGAVLLPVASYGQKQLQPTIAAMKWGVDYKLHVRLANDSAYVVDVRGLYHTGRDLFVDTTDNSATYYPVTLDREFVDYIKSKKIDTSDSLSLADSNRTASYKTLWSALHSNLGGGYIHFVNCLIYALESQNLKLNDPIFKRPATRWKPNPVTQSYKRTHKWSYFYPDNQKLAQKEYRIRLKENDLKDLQGVPLQFTNLFLHTSQKKYEELVRQQKNREVAQINLIRLLLGAKYLGEDQIRHISNSVISAVLKYNVNTLPSIIIFDDYNAAVALTLDMNGYRIDRIVYSDGEVISGKELEGRTAIIDGLIRNINEANERVFQKKLQLYYQKTR
;
A
#
# COMPACT_ATOMS: atom_id res chain seq x y z
N MET A 1 -34.65 -51.45 51.63
CA MET A 1 -34.99 -50.12 51.09
C MET A 1 -34.17 -49.04 51.79
N LYS A 2 -33.03 -48.63 51.22
CA LYS A 2 -32.32 -47.36 51.51
C LYS A 2 -31.57 -46.97 50.25
N ALA A 3 -32.11 -46.00 49.51
CA ALA A 3 -31.45 -45.41 48.35
C ALA A 3 -30.31 -44.50 48.81
N ARG A 4 -29.10 -44.72 48.28
CA ARG A 4 -27.97 -43.80 48.45
C ARG A 4 -27.84 -42.99 47.17
N TYR A 5 -28.17 -41.70 47.26
CA TYR A 5 -27.93 -40.72 46.22
C TYR A 5 -26.43 -40.46 46.13
N LEU A 6 -25.85 -40.72 44.95
CA LEU A 6 -24.47 -40.41 44.62
C LEU A 6 -24.48 -39.02 43.99
N ILE A 7 -24.14 -38.00 44.79
CA ILE A 7 -23.99 -36.61 44.33
C ILE A 7 -22.69 -36.57 43.51
N ILE A 8 -22.83 -36.50 42.19
CA ILE A 8 -21.73 -36.21 41.27
C ILE A 8 -21.43 -34.72 41.41
N GLY A 9 -20.39 -34.40 42.19
CA GLY A 9 -19.83 -33.06 42.27
C GLY A 9 -19.17 -32.69 40.94
N ALA A 10 -19.86 -31.88 40.14
CA ALA A 10 -19.27 -31.24 38.97
C ALA A 10 -18.26 -30.18 39.46
N VAL A 11 -16.97 -30.54 39.47
CA VAL A 11 -15.87 -29.60 39.63
C VAL A 11 -15.82 -28.74 38.37
N LEU A 12 -16.42 -27.55 38.44
CA LEU A 12 -16.24 -26.48 37.47
C LEU A 12 -14.80 -25.98 37.57
N LEU A 13 -13.92 -26.58 36.78
CA LEU A 13 -12.59 -26.03 36.50
C LEU A 13 -12.79 -24.68 35.79
N PRO A 14 -12.23 -23.57 36.31
CA PRO A 14 -12.21 -22.33 35.55
C PRO A 14 -11.27 -22.56 34.36
N VAL A 15 -11.85 -22.67 33.17
CA VAL A 15 -11.08 -22.55 31.93
C VAL A 15 -10.55 -21.12 31.92
N ALA A 16 -9.28 -20.98 32.32
CA ALA A 16 -8.53 -19.77 32.09
C ALA A 16 -8.45 -19.58 30.58
N SER A 17 -9.38 -18.80 30.04
CA SER A 17 -9.31 -18.26 28.69
C SER A 17 -8.07 -17.37 28.64
N TYR A 18 -6.91 -17.97 28.39
CA TYR A 18 -5.76 -17.25 27.88
C TYR A 18 -6.19 -16.67 26.54
N GLY A 19 -6.61 -15.40 26.57
CA GLY A 19 -6.84 -14.65 25.36
C GLY A 19 -5.57 -14.70 24.52
N GLN A 20 -5.64 -15.34 23.37
CA GLN A 20 -4.67 -15.19 22.29
C GLN A 20 -4.76 -13.75 21.77
N LYS A 21 -4.33 -12.78 22.58
CA LYS A 21 -4.20 -11.37 22.21
C LYS A 21 -2.71 -11.03 22.14
N GLN A 22 -2.06 -11.52 21.10
CA GLN A 22 -0.97 -10.82 20.41
C GLN A 22 -0.60 -11.62 19.17
N LEU A 23 -1.35 -11.37 18.10
CA LEU A 23 -1.13 -12.00 16.81
C LEU A 23 -0.39 -11.09 15.82
N GLN A 24 -0.10 -9.84 16.20
CA GLN A 24 0.85 -9.01 15.45
C GLN A 24 2.25 -9.12 16.01
N PRO A 25 3.27 -9.23 15.13
CA PRO A 25 4.63 -8.95 15.50
C PRO A 25 4.77 -7.45 15.72
N THR A 26 4.30 -6.96 16.85
CA THR A 26 4.73 -5.68 17.37
C THR A 26 6.21 -5.81 17.70
N ILE A 27 7.02 -4.81 17.38
CA ILE A 27 8.44 -4.84 17.73
C ILE A 27 8.55 -4.77 19.25
N ALA A 28 8.96 -5.87 19.87
CA ALA A 28 9.22 -5.93 21.31
C ALA A 28 10.54 -5.24 21.66
N ALA A 29 11.57 -5.50 20.86
CA ALA A 29 12.85 -4.84 20.97
C ALA A 29 13.50 -4.68 19.60
N MET A 30 14.22 -3.58 19.41
CA MET A 30 15.06 -3.36 18.25
C MET A 30 16.40 -2.80 18.74
N LYS A 31 17.51 -3.31 18.20
CA LYS A 31 18.87 -2.93 18.61
C LYS A 31 19.81 -2.88 17.42
N TRP A 32 20.65 -1.84 17.38
CA TRP A 32 21.77 -1.77 16.45
C TRP A 32 22.87 -2.75 16.89
N GLY A 33 23.25 -3.62 15.96
CA GLY A 33 24.43 -4.48 16.07
C GLY A 33 25.67 -3.76 15.55
N VAL A 34 26.84 -4.27 15.93
CA VAL A 34 28.16 -3.67 15.67
C VAL A 34 28.54 -3.70 14.18
N ASP A 35 27.84 -4.51 13.36
CA ASP A 35 28.20 -4.82 11.96
C ASP A 35 27.20 -4.25 10.91
N TYR A 36 26.62 -3.07 11.10
CA TYR A 36 25.54 -2.54 10.25
C TYR A 36 24.33 -3.48 10.15
N LYS A 37 24.08 -4.25 11.22
CA LYS A 37 22.96 -5.17 11.34
C LYS A 37 21.97 -4.63 12.35
N LEU A 38 20.70 -4.69 12.02
CA LEU A 38 19.62 -4.33 12.92
C LEU A 38 18.97 -5.60 13.43
N HIS A 39 19.01 -5.81 14.75
CA HIS A 39 18.38 -6.93 15.42
C HIS A 39 16.97 -6.52 15.84
N VAL A 40 15.97 -7.24 15.35
CA VAL A 40 14.55 -6.98 15.60
C VAL A 40 13.95 -8.20 16.28
N ARG A 41 13.50 -8.05 17.53
CA ARG A 41 12.74 -9.05 18.27
C ARG A 41 11.28 -8.64 18.28
N LEU A 42 10.43 -9.54 17.82
CA LEU A 42 8.98 -9.35 17.76
C LEU A 42 8.33 -9.84 19.06
N ALA A 43 7.11 -9.39 19.33
CA ALA A 43 6.35 -9.73 20.53
C ALA A 43 6.02 -11.23 20.65
N ASN A 44 6.10 -11.98 19.55
CA ASN A 44 5.97 -13.43 19.52
C ASN A 44 7.31 -14.18 19.71
N ASP A 45 8.33 -13.49 20.24
CA ASP A 45 9.70 -13.97 20.48
C ASP A 45 10.52 -14.37 19.24
N SER A 46 10.00 -14.15 18.02
CA SER A 46 10.80 -14.31 16.81
C SER A 46 11.85 -13.20 16.68
N ALA A 47 13.04 -13.57 16.21
CA ALA A 47 14.18 -12.67 16.07
C ALA A 47 14.65 -12.61 14.61
N TYR A 48 14.86 -11.40 14.11
CA TYR A 48 15.32 -11.13 12.75
C TYR A 48 16.54 -10.24 12.80
N VAL A 49 17.43 -10.46 11.83
CA VAL A 49 18.62 -9.64 11.63
C VAL A 49 18.57 -9.10 10.22
N VAL A 50 18.56 -7.77 10.11
CA VAL A 50 18.42 -7.08 8.83
C VAL A 50 19.69 -6.31 8.54
N ASP A 51 20.24 -6.43 7.32
CA ASP A 51 21.34 -5.57 6.87
C ASP A 51 20.79 -4.18 6.59
N VAL A 52 21.33 -3.19 7.30
CA VAL A 52 20.89 -1.80 7.24
C VAL A 52 21.02 -1.25 5.82
N ARG A 53 22.03 -1.66 5.05
CA ARG A 53 22.27 -1.19 3.68
C ARG A 53 21.18 -1.60 2.69
N GLY A 54 20.42 -2.65 3.02
CA GLY A 54 19.29 -3.13 2.23
C GLY A 54 17.96 -2.47 2.61
N LEU A 55 17.94 -1.65 3.67
CA LEU A 55 16.75 -0.95 4.13
C LEU A 55 16.49 0.31 3.33
N TYR A 56 15.31 0.88 3.53
CA TYR A 56 14.96 2.15 2.91
C TYR A 56 15.63 3.29 3.71
N HIS A 57 16.45 4.11 3.05
CA HIS A 57 17.16 5.22 3.66
C HIS A 57 16.50 6.56 3.34
N THR A 58 16.43 7.45 4.34
CA THR A 58 16.06 8.86 4.24
C THR A 58 17.23 9.71 4.73
N GLY A 59 17.67 10.68 3.93
CA GLY A 59 18.76 11.59 4.29
C GLY A 59 18.67 12.94 3.56
N ARG A 60 19.36 13.96 4.10
CA ARG A 60 19.59 15.41 3.78
C ARG A 60 18.67 16.21 2.85
N ASP A 61 17.98 15.58 1.92
CA ASP A 61 16.91 16.16 1.09
C ASP A 61 15.52 15.79 1.63
N LEU A 62 15.34 15.79 2.96
CA LEU A 62 14.02 15.69 3.60
C LEU A 62 13.09 16.86 3.25
N PHE A 63 13.60 17.85 2.52
CA PHE A 63 12.81 18.84 1.77
C PHE A 63 12.53 18.33 0.36
N VAL A 64 11.75 17.25 0.25
CA VAL A 64 10.92 17.07 -0.94
C VAL A 64 9.88 18.17 -0.87
N ASP A 65 10.28 19.31 -1.42
CA ASP A 65 9.50 20.46 -1.82
C ASP A 65 8.06 20.41 -1.29
N THR A 66 7.80 21.20 -0.24
CA THR A 66 6.46 21.59 0.19
C THR A 66 5.70 22.38 -0.90
N THR A 67 6.08 22.26 -2.18
CA THR A 67 5.16 22.59 -3.26
C THR A 67 3.97 21.66 -3.14
N ASP A 68 2.78 22.25 -3.22
CA ASP A 68 1.46 21.59 -3.19
C ASP A 68 1.25 20.47 -4.25
N ASN A 69 2.30 20.02 -4.93
CA ASN A 69 2.24 19.21 -6.13
C ASN A 69 2.62 17.74 -5.89
N SER A 70 3.45 17.41 -4.90
CA SER A 70 3.95 16.04 -4.69
C SER A 70 3.68 15.51 -3.28
N ALA A 71 3.44 14.20 -3.17
CA ALA A 71 3.19 13.51 -1.91
C ALA A 71 4.40 12.67 -1.51
N THR A 72 4.78 12.69 -0.24
CA THR A 72 5.85 11.85 0.31
C THR A 72 5.29 10.48 0.67
N TYR A 73 5.95 9.43 0.19
CA TYR A 73 5.47 8.06 0.36
C TYR A 73 6.55 7.13 0.88
N TYR A 74 6.22 6.39 1.94
CA TYR A 74 7.12 5.42 2.54
C TYR A 74 6.61 3.99 2.33
N PRO A 75 7.52 3.02 2.09
CA PRO A 75 7.16 1.62 2.09
C PRO A 75 6.78 1.21 3.52
N VAL A 76 5.53 0.85 3.74
CA VAL A 76 5.00 0.55 5.08
C VAL A 76 4.09 -0.66 5.04
N THR A 77 4.01 -1.34 6.18
CA THR A 77 3.03 -2.38 6.44
C THR A 77 1.69 -1.76 6.85
N LEU A 78 0.59 -2.42 6.47
CA LEU A 78 -0.74 -2.03 6.92
C LEU A 78 -0.89 -2.35 8.41
N ASP A 79 -1.50 -1.43 9.17
CA ASP A 79 -1.74 -1.66 10.58
C ASP A 79 -2.89 -2.64 10.83
N ARG A 80 -2.97 -3.18 12.06
CA ARG A 80 -3.99 -4.17 12.41
C ARG A 80 -5.39 -3.60 12.32
N GLU A 81 -5.56 -2.42 12.88
CA GLU A 81 -6.86 -1.81 13.09
C GLU A 81 -7.52 -1.57 11.74
N PHE A 82 -6.74 -1.16 10.74
CA PHE A 82 -7.16 -1.08 9.36
C PHE A 82 -7.57 -2.45 8.81
N VAL A 83 -6.73 -3.48 8.93
CA VAL A 83 -7.06 -4.81 8.38
C VAL A 83 -8.29 -5.42 9.07
N ASP A 84 -8.41 -5.28 10.38
CA ASP A 84 -9.54 -5.75 11.16
C ASP A 84 -10.81 -4.92 10.85
N TYR A 85 -10.69 -3.62 10.56
CA TYR A 85 -11.76 -2.79 10.00
C TYR A 85 -12.24 -3.31 8.64
N ILE A 86 -11.33 -3.70 7.74
CA ILE A 86 -11.71 -4.31 6.46
C ILE A 86 -12.39 -5.67 6.66
N LYS A 87 -11.90 -6.49 7.60
CA LYS A 87 -12.50 -7.79 7.92
C LYS A 87 -13.90 -7.64 8.48
N SER A 88 -14.10 -6.75 9.46
CA SER A 88 -15.39 -6.56 10.12
C SER A 88 -16.46 -6.06 9.14
N LYS A 89 -16.06 -5.20 8.19
CA LYS A 89 -16.93 -4.72 7.11
C LYS A 89 -17.29 -5.79 6.08
N LYS A 90 -16.51 -6.88 6.00
CA LYS A 90 -16.66 -7.95 4.99
C LYS A 90 -17.40 -9.19 5.45
N ILE A 91 -17.92 -9.22 6.69
CA ILE A 91 -18.79 -10.30 7.15
C ILE A 91 -20.22 -9.99 6.73
N ASP A 92 -20.48 -10.14 5.42
CA ASP A 92 -21.80 -10.43 4.85
C ASP A 92 -21.55 -11.20 3.53
N THR A 93 -20.78 -12.28 3.62
CA THR A 93 -20.60 -13.24 2.52
C THR A 93 -21.79 -14.18 2.33
N SER A 94 -22.90 -13.96 3.04
CA SER A 94 -24.17 -14.69 2.87
C SER A 94 -25.17 -14.01 1.93
N ASP A 95 -24.92 -12.77 1.48
CA ASP A 95 -25.83 -12.09 0.56
C ASP A 95 -25.44 -12.33 -0.90
N SER A 96 -25.72 -13.56 -1.32
CA SER A 96 -26.44 -13.72 -2.59
C SER A 96 -27.65 -12.77 -2.60
N LEU A 97 -27.66 -11.84 -3.55
CA LEU A 97 -28.90 -11.31 -4.14
C LEU A 97 -29.91 -10.66 -3.15
N SER A 98 -29.55 -9.59 -2.46
CA SER A 98 -30.57 -8.72 -1.84
C SER A 98 -30.18 -7.24 -1.89
N LEU A 99 -31.13 -6.46 -2.42
CA LEU A 99 -31.20 -5.01 -2.36
C LEU A 99 -31.52 -4.56 -0.93
N ALA A 100 -31.02 -3.35 -0.60
CA ALA A 100 -31.24 -2.55 0.62
C ALA A 100 -30.42 -3.03 1.84
N ASP A 101 -29.52 -2.23 2.43
CA ASP A 101 -29.79 -0.88 2.90
C ASP A 101 -28.65 0.15 2.68
N SER A 102 -29.08 1.41 2.64
CA SER A 102 -28.38 2.63 2.24
C SER A 102 -26.95 2.89 2.77
N ASN A 103 -26.06 3.16 1.81
CA ASN A 103 -25.08 4.28 1.73
C ASN A 103 -23.62 3.88 1.45
N ARG A 104 -23.38 3.45 0.20
CA ARG A 104 -22.26 3.79 -0.71
C ARG A 104 -22.21 2.68 -1.77
N THR A 105 -23.09 2.73 -2.77
CA THR A 105 -22.91 1.90 -3.96
C THR A 105 -21.53 2.21 -4.53
N ALA A 106 -20.63 1.22 -4.52
CA ALA A 106 -19.26 1.40 -5.01
C ALA A 106 -19.33 1.93 -6.44
N SER A 107 -18.95 3.19 -6.64
CA SER A 107 -18.99 3.79 -7.97
C SER A 107 -17.79 3.27 -8.74
N TYR A 108 -18.02 2.35 -9.67
CA TYR A 108 -16.99 1.81 -10.57
C TYR A 108 -16.56 2.78 -11.68
N LYS A 109 -16.78 4.09 -11.51
CA LYS A 109 -16.35 5.13 -12.46
C LYS A 109 -14.84 5.34 -12.47
N THR A 110 -14.17 5.15 -11.33
CA THR A 110 -12.71 5.26 -11.22
C THR A 110 -12.17 4.18 -10.32
N LEU A 111 -10.89 3.83 -10.50
CA LEU A 111 -10.23 2.85 -9.66
C LEU A 111 -10.20 3.28 -8.19
N TRP A 112 -9.94 4.57 -7.92
CA TRP A 112 -9.98 5.13 -6.58
C TRP A 112 -11.38 5.06 -5.95
N SER A 113 -12.43 5.53 -6.64
CA SER A 113 -13.80 5.53 -6.08
C SER A 113 -14.30 4.13 -5.75
N ALA A 114 -13.97 3.14 -6.58
CA ALA A 114 -14.33 1.74 -6.35
C ALA A 114 -13.64 1.17 -5.10
N LEU A 115 -12.33 1.42 -4.97
CA LEU A 115 -11.53 0.88 -3.87
C LEU A 115 -11.73 1.62 -2.56
N HIS A 116 -11.76 2.95 -2.58
CA HIS A 116 -11.91 3.78 -1.39
C HIS A 116 -13.22 3.53 -0.64
N SER A 117 -14.32 3.26 -1.37
CA SER A 117 -15.60 2.92 -0.75
C SER A 117 -15.50 1.70 0.19
N ASN A 118 -14.63 0.75 -0.15
CA ASN A 118 -14.43 -0.50 0.60
C ASN A 118 -13.26 -0.40 1.58
N LEU A 119 -12.10 0.06 1.11
CA LEU A 119 -10.87 0.17 1.88
C LEU A 119 -10.91 1.30 2.93
N GLY A 120 -11.62 2.39 2.67
CA GLY A 120 -11.44 3.60 3.46
C GLY A 120 -10.03 4.18 3.31
N GLY A 121 -9.63 5.03 4.26
CA GLY A 121 -8.31 5.68 4.28
C GLY A 121 -8.07 6.69 3.16
N GLY A 122 -6.96 7.43 3.26
CA GLY A 122 -6.52 8.39 2.24
C GLY A 122 -5.92 7.74 0.99
N TYR A 123 -5.46 8.55 0.03
CA TYR A 123 -4.85 8.08 -1.21
C TYR A 123 -3.60 7.21 -1.00
N ILE A 124 -2.86 7.45 0.09
CA ILE A 124 -1.70 6.66 0.49
C ILE A 124 -2.09 5.20 0.75
N HIS A 125 -3.23 4.95 1.39
CA HIS A 125 -3.75 3.60 1.62
C HIS A 125 -4.04 2.88 0.32
N PHE A 126 -4.67 3.57 -0.62
CA PHE A 126 -4.97 3.00 -1.93
C PHE A 126 -3.72 2.58 -2.69
N VAL A 127 -2.69 3.44 -2.70
CA VAL A 127 -1.42 3.11 -3.36
C VAL A 127 -0.75 1.93 -2.63
N ASN A 128 -0.71 1.91 -1.29
CA ASN A 128 -0.14 0.79 -0.52
C ASN A 128 -0.89 -0.52 -0.78
N CYS A 129 -2.21 -0.49 -0.77
CA CYS A 129 -3.04 -1.68 -1.01
C CYS A 129 -2.87 -2.19 -2.45
N LEU A 130 -2.78 -1.31 -3.45
CA LEU A 130 -2.52 -1.70 -4.83
C LEU A 130 -1.13 -2.32 -5.01
N ILE A 131 -0.10 -1.70 -4.44
CA ILE A 131 1.26 -2.24 -4.49
C ILE A 131 1.31 -3.59 -3.82
N TYR A 132 0.73 -3.71 -2.62
CA TYR A 132 0.68 -4.96 -1.90
C TYR A 132 -0.03 -6.05 -2.70
N ALA A 133 -1.15 -5.74 -3.38
CA ALA A 133 -1.86 -6.70 -4.23
C ALA A 133 -1.04 -7.15 -5.44
N LEU A 134 -0.26 -6.24 -6.05
CA LEU A 134 0.64 -6.55 -7.16
C LEU A 134 1.87 -7.35 -6.70
N GLU A 135 2.46 -6.98 -5.55
CA GLU A 135 3.64 -7.62 -4.98
C GLU A 135 3.33 -9.03 -4.50
N SER A 136 2.19 -9.22 -3.82
CA SER A 136 1.69 -10.54 -3.38
C SER A 136 1.18 -11.42 -4.52
N GLN A 137 1.17 -10.92 -5.76
CA GLN A 137 0.65 -11.62 -6.95
C GLN A 137 -0.86 -11.96 -6.87
N ASN A 138 -1.59 -11.37 -5.93
CA ASN A 138 -3.04 -11.46 -5.86
C ASN A 138 -3.72 -10.71 -7.02
N LEU A 139 -3.09 -9.63 -7.49
CA LEU A 139 -3.48 -8.91 -8.70
C LEU A 139 -2.41 -9.14 -9.76
N LYS A 140 -2.78 -9.78 -10.87
CA LYS A 140 -1.86 -9.99 -11.99
C LYS A 140 -2.37 -9.28 -13.24
N LEU A 141 -1.56 -8.36 -13.77
CA LEU A 141 -1.95 -7.60 -14.96
C LEU A 141 -2.01 -8.46 -16.23
N ASN A 142 -1.40 -9.65 -16.24
CA ASN A 142 -1.49 -10.59 -17.35
C ASN A 142 -2.77 -11.44 -17.32
N ASP A 143 -3.68 -11.23 -16.36
CA ASP A 143 -4.95 -11.95 -16.32
C ASP A 143 -5.78 -11.70 -17.60
N PRO A 144 -6.47 -12.73 -18.12
CA PRO A 144 -7.25 -12.62 -19.36
C PRO A 144 -8.28 -11.50 -19.39
N ILE A 145 -8.82 -11.11 -18.21
CA ILE A 145 -9.82 -10.03 -18.10
C ILE A 145 -9.28 -8.66 -18.57
N PHE A 146 -7.96 -8.47 -18.52
CA PHE A 146 -7.32 -7.24 -19.01
C PHE A 146 -6.99 -7.31 -20.50
N LYS A 147 -7.10 -8.47 -21.13
CA LYS A 147 -6.80 -8.63 -22.56
C LYS A 147 -7.94 -8.02 -23.38
N ARG A 148 -7.58 -7.22 -24.37
CA ARG A 148 -8.57 -6.62 -25.26
C ARG A 148 -9.06 -7.64 -26.28
N PRO A 149 -10.34 -7.57 -26.70
CA PRO A 149 -10.83 -8.41 -27.78
C PRO A 149 -10.07 -8.08 -29.08
N ALA A 150 -9.71 -9.11 -29.83
CA ALA A 150 -9.07 -8.95 -31.13
C ALA A 150 -10.12 -8.47 -32.14
N THR A 151 -10.11 -7.16 -32.45
CA THR A 151 -11.03 -6.58 -33.42
C THR A 151 -10.27 -5.76 -34.47
N ARG A 152 -10.79 -5.75 -35.70
CA ARG A 152 -10.33 -4.85 -36.77
C ARG A 152 -11.11 -3.53 -36.80
N TRP A 153 -12.00 -3.33 -35.84
CA TRP A 153 -12.88 -2.19 -35.78
C TRP A 153 -12.10 -0.91 -35.51
N LYS A 154 -12.34 0.11 -36.34
CA LYS A 154 -11.71 1.44 -36.27
C LYS A 154 -12.81 2.50 -36.26
N PRO A 155 -12.87 3.38 -35.24
CA PRO A 155 -13.89 4.42 -35.20
C PRO A 155 -13.68 5.45 -36.32
N ASN A 156 -14.79 5.94 -36.87
CA ASN A 156 -14.83 7.04 -37.82
C ASN A 156 -15.82 8.11 -37.31
N PRO A 157 -15.36 9.33 -36.92
CA PRO A 157 -13.98 9.81 -36.94
C PRO A 157 -13.09 9.13 -35.89
N VAL A 158 -11.78 9.15 -36.12
CA VAL A 158 -10.81 8.52 -35.21
C VAL A 158 -10.74 9.27 -33.89
N THR A 159 -11.15 8.63 -32.80
CA THR A 159 -11.15 9.21 -31.45
C THR A 159 -9.74 9.28 -30.84
N GLN A 160 -9.53 10.19 -29.88
CA GLN A 160 -8.26 10.31 -29.15
C GLN A 160 -7.92 9.04 -28.37
N SER A 161 -8.91 8.44 -27.71
CA SER A 161 -8.76 7.17 -26.99
C SER A 161 -8.26 6.04 -27.91
N TYR A 162 -8.76 5.98 -29.15
CA TYR A 162 -8.27 5.02 -30.14
C TYR A 162 -6.81 5.29 -30.53
N LYS A 163 -6.43 6.55 -30.80
CA LYS A 163 -5.04 6.91 -31.17
C LYS A 163 -4.03 6.48 -30.09
N ARG A 164 -4.40 6.57 -28.82
CA ARG A 164 -3.56 6.14 -27.69
C ARG A 164 -3.49 4.64 -27.53
N THR A 165 -4.65 3.99 -27.52
CA THR A 165 -4.77 2.60 -27.08
C THR A 165 -4.67 1.57 -28.19
N HIS A 166 -4.84 1.91 -29.48
CA HIS A 166 -4.94 0.90 -30.56
C HIS A 166 -3.74 -0.05 -30.68
N LYS A 167 -2.56 0.30 -30.13
CA LYS A 167 -1.36 -0.56 -30.13
C LYS A 167 -1.23 -1.43 -28.88
N TRP A 168 -2.13 -1.29 -27.92
CA TRP A 168 -2.08 -2.01 -26.66
C TRP A 168 -2.83 -3.33 -26.80
N SER A 169 -2.18 -4.43 -26.40
CA SER A 169 -2.81 -5.75 -26.37
C SER A 169 -3.79 -5.89 -25.20
N TYR A 170 -3.59 -5.09 -24.15
CA TYR A 170 -4.37 -5.08 -22.91
C TYR A 170 -5.03 -3.70 -22.71
N PHE A 171 -5.97 -3.61 -21.75
CA PHE A 171 -6.61 -2.34 -21.36
C PHE A 171 -5.66 -1.38 -20.63
N TYR A 172 -4.39 -1.76 -20.46
CA TYR A 172 -3.29 -0.94 -19.97
C TYR A 172 -2.09 -1.08 -20.94
N PRO A 173 -1.11 -0.16 -20.90
CA PRO A 173 0.09 -0.28 -21.75
C PRO A 173 0.96 -1.46 -21.30
N ASP A 174 0.92 -2.54 -22.08
CA ASP A 174 1.54 -3.83 -21.80
C ASP A 174 3.06 -3.84 -22.00
N ASN A 175 3.54 -3.04 -22.95
CA ASN A 175 4.96 -2.88 -23.23
C ASN A 175 5.52 -1.62 -22.55
N GLN A 176 6.71 -1.73 -21.94
CA GLN A 176 7.40 -0.63 -21.28
C GLN A 176 7.59 0.58 -22.19
N LYS A 177 7.89 0.37 -23.48
CA LYS A 177 8.03 1.45 -24.46
C LYS A 177 6.72 2.19 -24.70
N LEU A 178 5.60 1.47 -24.73
CA LEU A 178 4.26 2.06 -24.89
C LEU A 178 3.84 2.79 -23.63
N ALA A 179 4.11 2.22 -22.45
CA ALA A 179 3.82 2.84 -21.16
C ALA A 179 4.60 4.15 -20.99
N GLN A 180 5.91 4.15 -21.26
CA GLN A 180 6.73 5.36 -21.21
C GLN A 180 6.30 6.41 -22.23
N LYS A 181 5.85 5.98 -23.42
CA LYS A 181 5.30 6.90 -24.42
C LYS A 181 4.02 7.55 -23.90
N GLU A 182 3.09 6.78 -23.33
CA GLU A 182 1.84 7.31 -22.76
C GLU A 182 2.14 8.27 -21.59
N TYR A 183 3.08 7.91 -20.71
CA TYR A 183 3.54 8.79 -19.65
C TYR A 183 4.03 10.15 -20.19
N ARG A 184 4.88 10.15 -21.22
CA ARG A 184 5.39 11.39 -21.84
C ARG A 184 4.28 12.22 -22.51
N ILE A 185 3.29 11.57 -23.12
CA ILE A 185 2.14 12.27 -23.71
C ILE A 185 1.33 12.94 -22.60
N ARG A 186 0.96 12.20 -21.56
CA ARG A 186 0.17 12.74 -20.44
C ARG A 186 0.92 13.81 -19.65
N LEU A 187 2.25 13.71 -19.56
CA LEU A 187 3.10 14.75 -19.00
C LEU A 187 2.96 16.07 -19.78
N LYS A 188 3.02 16.04 -21.11
CA LYS A 188 2.86 17.23 -21.97
C LYS A 188 1.48 17.86 -21.88
N GLU A 189 0.46 17.04 -21.61
CA GLU A 189 -0.94 17.48 -21.51
C GLU A 189 -1.34 17.87 -20.07
N ASN A 190 -0.41 17.83 -19.11
CA ASN A 190 -0.69 18.03 -17.68
C ASN A 190 -1.78 17.07 -17.13
N ASP A 191 -1.84 15.85 -17.67
CA ASP A 191 -2.85 14.84 -17.35
C ASP A 191 -2.27 13.65 -16.57
N LEU A 192 -1.30 13.90 -15.69
CA LEU A 192 -0.70 12.89 -14.81
C LEU A 192 -1.40 12.78 -13.45
N LYS A 193 -2.61 13.33 -13.30
CA LYS A 193 -3.36 13.37 -12.02
C LYS A 193 -3.39 12.01 -11.30
N ASP A 194 -3.57 10.93 -12.05
CA ASP A 194 -3.64 9.56 -11.53
C ASP A 194 -2.32 9.03 -10.93
N LEU A 195 -1.19 9.65 -11.28
CA LEU A 195 0.16 9.29 -10.79
C LEU A 195 0.69 10.24 -9.72
N GLN A 196 -0.02 11.32 -9.40
CA GLN A 196 0.50 12.40 -8.55
C GLN A 196 0.64 12.03 -7.05
N GLY A 197 0.17 10.87 -6.60
CA GLY A 197 0.45 10.34 -5.27
C GLY A 197 1.34 9.09 -5.29
N VAL A 198 1.90 8.76 -6.45
CA VAL A 198 2.91 7.70 -6.59
C VAL A 198 4.29 8.32 -6.32
N PRO A 199 5.14 7.70 -5.48
CA PRO A 199 6.46 8.25 -5.21
C PRO A 199 7.31 8.39 -6.47
N LEU A 200 8.11 9.46 -6.50
CA LEU A 200 9.01 9.78 -7.62
C LEU A 200 9.99 8.64 -7.91
N GLN A 201 10.41 7.91 -6.89
CA GLN A 201 11.30 6.76 -7.05
C GLN A 201 10.71 5.68 -7.96
N PHE A 202 9.40 5.40 -7.86
CA PHE A 202 8.76 4.41 -8.73
C PHE A 202 8.71 4.93 -10.16
N THR A 203 8.42 6.22 -10.32
CA THR A 203 8.42 6.89 -11.62
C THR A 203 9.82 6.86 -12.25
N ASN A 204 10.87 7.11 -11.45
CA ASN A 204 12.25 7.02 -11.89
C ASN A 204 12.63 5.58 -12.28
N LEU A 205 12.30 4.59 -11.45
CA LEU A 205 12.51 3.17 -11.78
C LEU A 205 11.81 2.80 -13.09
N PHE A 206 10.57 3.24 -13.27
CA PHE A 206 9.79 3.03 -14.48
C PHE A 206 10.43 3.69 -15.71
N LEU A 207 10.87 4.94 -15.62
CA LEU A 207 11.47 5.66 -16.74
C LEU A 207 12.85 5.09 -17.14
N HIS A 208 13.63 4.58 -16.19
CA HIS A 208 14.96 4.02 -16.43
C HIS A 208 14.96 2.52 -16.76
N THR A 209 13.82 1.83 -16.64
CA THR A 209 13.71 0.41 -16.96
C THR A 209 13.31 0.21 -18.42
N SER A 210 14.10 -0.57 -19.16
CA SER A 210 13.76 -1.01 -20.52
C SER A 210 12.88 -2.26 -20.49
N GLN A 211 12.25 -2.62 -21.62
CA GLN A 211 11.43 -3.83 -21.70
C GLN A 211 12.23 -5.11 -21.36
N LYS A 212 13.48 -5.23 -21.86
CA LYS A 212 14.36 -6.36 -21.56
C LYS A 212 14.68 -6.46 -20.07
N LYS A 213 15.00 -5.33 -19.44
CA LYS A 213 15.28 -5.26 -18.01
C LYS A 213 14.04 -5.61 -17.17
N TYR A 214 12.87 -5.14 -17.60
CA TYR A 214 11.61 -5.53 -16.96
C TYR A 214 11.39 -7.05 -16.99
N GLU A 215 11.58 -7.69 -18.15
CA GLU A 215 11.48 -9.15 -18.29
C GLU A 215 12.53 -9.90 -17.45
N GLU A 216 13.73 -9.33 -17.30
CA GLU A 216 14.74 -9.84 -16.38
C GLU A 216 14.31 -9.76 -14.92
N LEU A 217 13.74 -8.63 -14.48
CA LEU A 217 13.21 -8.49 -13.11
C LEU A 217 12.11 -9.53 -12.82
N VAL A 218 11.22 -9.77 -13.79
CA VAL A 218 10.19 -10.81 -13.70
C VAL A 218 10.82 -12.20 -13.56
N ARG A 219 11.84 -12.52 -14.38
CA ARG A 219 12.55 -13.81 -14.29
C ARG A 219 13.32 -13.99 -12.99
N GLN A 220 13.89 -12.91 -12.45
CA GLN A 220 14.59 -12.89 -11.17
C GLN A 220 13.66 -12.87 -9.96
N GLN A 221 12.32 -12.89 -10.16
CA GLN A 221 11.32 -12.81 -9.10
C GLN A 221 11.49 -11.58 -8.19
N LYS A 222 11.96 -10.47 -8.75
CA LYS A 222 12.06 -9.17 -8.07
C LYS A 222 10.68 -8.51 -8.00
N ASN A 223 9.81 -9.12 -7.21
CA ASN A 223 8.37 -8.84 -7.17
C ASN A 223 8.08 -7.39 -6.74
N ARG A 224 8.91 -6.81 -5.87
CA ARG A 224 8.77 -5.43 -5.40
C ARG A 224 8.96 -4.42 -6.53
N GLU A 225 10.06 -4.52 -7.28
CA GLU A 225 10.37 -3.63 -8.40
C GLU A 225 9.38 -3.83 -9.56
N VAL A 226 8.97 -5.08 -9.81
CA VAL A 226 7.93 -5.40 -10.79
C VAL A 226 6.59 -4.77 -10.38
N ALA A 227 6.20 -4.85 -9.11
CA ALA A 227 4.97 -4.25 -8.59
C ALA A 227 4.98 -2.72 -8.73
N GLN A 228 6.10 -2.05 -8.43
CA GLN A 228 6.23 -0.59 -8.60
C GLN A 228 6.04 -0.17 -10.07
N ILE A 229 6.64 -0.91 -11.01
CA ILE A 229 6.48 -0.65 -12.45
C ILE A 229 5.04 -0.93 -12.89
N ASN A 230 4.47 -2.04 -12.44
CA ASN A 230 3.11 -2.45 -12.79
C ASN A 230 2.04 -1.51 -12.23
N LEU A 231 2.26 -0.95 -11.04
CA LEU A 231 1.40 0.10 -10.49
C LEU A 231 1.29 1.28 -11.47
N ILE A 232 2.43 1.77 -11.95
CA ILE A 232 2.45 2.91 -12.88
C ILE A 232 1.76 2.56 -14.18
N ARG A 233 2.02 1.37 -14.74
CA ARG A 233 1.33 0.89 -15.94
C ARG A 233 -0.19 0.81 -15.75
N LEU A 234 -0.63 0.28 -14.61
CA LEU A 234 -2.04 0.18 -14.26
C LEU A 234 -2.69 1.56 -14.14
N LEU A 235 -2.05 2.50 -13.43
CA LEU A 235 -2.57 3.85 -13.25
C LEU A 235 -2.59 4.66 -14.55
N LEU A 236 -1.61 4.47 -15.44
CA LEU A 236 -1.66 5.02 -16.80
C LEU A 236 -2.83 4.46 -17.61
N GLY A 237 -3.14 3.18 -17.44
CA GLY A 237 -4.27 2.49 -18.07
C GLY A 237 -5.63 2.72 -17.40
N ALA A 238 -5.68 3.28 -16.18
CA ALA A 238 -6.87 3.29 -15.34
C ALA A 238 -8.10 3.94 -16.00
N LYS A 239 -7.89 4.96 -16.84
CA LYS A 239 -8.96 5.64 -17.60
C LYS A 239 -9.62 4.79 -18.69
N TYR A 240 -8.97 3.70 -19.09
CA TYR A 240 -9.42 2.81 -20.16
C TYR A 240 -9.96 1.47 -19.64
N LEU A 241 -9.99 1.31 -18.32
CA LEU A 241 -10.59 0.14 -17.67
C LEU A 241 -12.11 0.27 -17.69
N GLY A 242 -12.80 -0.82 -18.03
CA GLY A 242 -14.24 -0.95 -17.86
C GLY A 242 -14.61 -1.39 -16.44
N GLU A 243 -15.90 -1.47 -16.18
CA GLU A 243 -16.44 -1.84 -14.87
C GLU A 243 -15.95 -3.21 -14.40
N ASP A 244 -15.93 -4.21 -15.30
CA ASP A 244 -15.50 -5.57 -14.97
C ASP A 244 -14.03 -5.62 -14.55
N GLN A 245 -13.16 -4.89 -15.24
CA GLN A 245 -11.74 -4.80 -14.88
C GLN A 245 -11.56 -4.11 -13.53
N ILE A 246 -12.29 -3.01 -13.28
CA ILE A 246 -12.21 -2.27 -12.01
C ILE A 246 -12.74 -3.15 -10.87
N ARG A 247 -13.81 -3.91 -11.08
CA ARG A 247 -14.37 -4.85 -10.11
C ARG A 247 -13.38 -5.97 -9.77
N HIS A 248 -12.73 -6.56 -10.79
CA HIS A 248 -11.69 -7.58 -10.58
C HIS A 248 -10.51 -7.04 -9.79
N ILE A 249 -10.02 -5.84 -10.12
CA ILE A 249 -8.94 -5.19 -9.35
C ILE A 249 -9.39 -4.94 -7.91
N SER A 250 -10.60 -4.41 -7.71
CA SER A 250 -11.15 -4.14 -6.38
C SER A 250 -11.18 -5.41 -5.52
N ASN A 251 -11.74 -6.49 -6.06
CA ASN A 251 -11.80 -7.77 -5.37
C ASN A 251 -10.40 -8.33 -5.08
N SER A 252 -9.49 -8.29 -6.05
CA SER A 252 -8.12 -8.79 -5.89
C SER A 252 -7.35 -8.03 -4.81
N VAL A 253 -7.49 -6.71 -4.78
CA VAL A 253 -6.86 -5.85 -3.76
C VAL A 253 -7.43 -6.15 -2.39
N ILE A 254 -8.75 -6.20 -2.24
CA ILE A 254 -9.31 -6.48 -0.92
C ILE A 254 -8.97 -7.90 -0.47
N SER A 255 -8.99 -8.89 -1.36
CA SER A 255 -8.52 -10.24 -1.06
C SER A 255 -7.05 -10.27 -0.67
N ALA A 256 -6.20 -9.42 -1.26
CA ALA A 256 -4.81 -9.27 -0.82
C ALA A 256 -4.75 -8.72 0.60
N VAL A 257 -5.43 -7.61 0.88
CA VAL A 257 -5.48 -6.99 2.21
C VAL A 257 -6.05 -7.96 3.26
N LEU A 258 -7.06 -8.76 2.92
CA LEU A 258 -7.60 -9.78 3.84
C LEU A 258 -6.63 -10.94 4.07
N LYS A 259 -5.89 -11.34 3.04
CA LYS A 259 -4.80 -12.33 3.14
C LYS A 259 -3.52 -11.73 3.71
N TYR A 260 -3.53 -10.46 4.13
CA TYR A 260 -2.41 -9.85 4.82
C TYR A 260 -2.03 -10.73 6.00
N ASN A 261 -0.84 -11.32 5.89
CA ASN A 261 -0.36 -12.19 6.93
C ASN A 261 0.04 -11.31 8.09
N VAL A 262 -0.56 -11.55 9.25
CA VAL A 262 -0.24 -10.79 10.44
C VAL A 262 1.25 -10.90 10.78
N ASN A 263 1.93 -11.96 10.34
CA ASN A 263 3.38 -12.18 10.47
C ASN A 263 4.26 -11.42 9.45
N THR A 264 3.72 -10.51 8.62
CA THR A 264 4.57 -9.67 7.77
C THR A 264 5.52 -8.85 8.63
N LEU A 265 6.80 -8.84 8.25
CA LEU A 265 7.82 -8.08 8.96
C LEU A 265 7.49 -6.59 8.95
N PRO A 266 7.67 -5.88 10.08
CA PRO A 266 7.50 -4.44 10.11
C PRO A 266 8.47 -3.78 9.14
N SER A 267 7.99 -2.77 8.40
CA SER A 267 8.83 -1.98 7.52
C SER A 267 9.71 -1.04 8.34
N ILE A 268 11.03 -1.14 8.14
CA ILE A 268 12.01 -0.31 8.84
C ILE A 268 12.66 0.65 7.85
N ILE A 269 12.72 1.91 8.25
CA ILE A 269 13.29 3.02 7.51
C ILE A 269 14.43 3.62 8.31
N ILE A 270 15.55 3.87 7.66
CA ILE A 270 16.74 4.48 8.25
C ILE A 270 16.69 5.97 8.00
N PHE A 271 16.68 6.75 9.07
CA PHE A 271 16.80 8.20 9.07
C PHE A 271 18.26 8.56 9.33
N ASP A 272 19.01 8.69 8.24
CA ASP A 272 20.47 8.88 8.27
C ASP A 272 20.85 10.17 9.01
N ASP A 273 20.08 11.25 8.85
CA ASP A 273 20.34 12.54 9.50
C ASP A 273 20.18 12.51 11.03
N TYR A 274 19.45 11.53 11.55
CA TYR A 274 19.15 11.39 12.97
C TYR A 274 19.77 10.13 13.59
N ASN A 275 20.60 9.41 12.83
CA ASN A 275 21.18 8.13 13.25
C ASN A 275 20.13 7.14 13.77
N ALA A 276 18.93 7.14 13.18
CA ALA A 276 17.77 6.44 13.72
C ALA A 276 17.22 5.38 12.76
N ALA A 277 16.91 4.19 13.25
CA ALA A 277 16.06 3.22 12.58
C ALA A 277 14.63 3.37 13.11
N VAL A 278 13.68 3.60 12.22
CA VAL A 278 12.27 3.86 12.55
C VAL A 278 11.40 2.82 11.87
N ALA A 279 10.62 2.10 12.67
CA ALA A 279 9.58 1.22 12.17
C ALA A 279 8.29 2.02 11.98
N LEU A 280 7.75 2.00 10.75
CA LEU A 280 6.53 2.72 10.37
C LEU A 280 5.43 1.76 9.93
N THR A 281 4.21 2.08 10.32
CA THR A 281 2.98 1.41 9.88
C THR A 281 2.02 2.43 9.27
N LEU A 282 1.05 1.96 8.49
CA LEU A 282 -0.03 2.80 7.95
C LEU A 282 -1.36 2.46 8.62
N ASP A 283 -1.89 3.39 9.40
CA ASP A 283 -3.20 3.31 10.05
C ASP A 283 -4.25 4.16 9.35
N MET A 284 -5.50 4.11 9.78
CA MET A 284 -6.61 4.85 9.14
C MET A 284 -6.37 6.36 8.99
N ASN A 285 -5.52 6.96 9.83
CA ASN A 285 -5.21 8.39 9.86
C ASN A 285 -3.94 8.74 9.06
N GLY A 286 -3.08 7.77 8.76
CA GLY A 286 -1.88 7.96 7.95
C GLY A 286 -0.69 7.14 8.44
N TYR A 287 0.52 7.68 8.28
CA TYR A 287 1.73 7.05 8.80
C TYR A 287 1.79 7.19 10.32
N ARG A 288 2.09 6.07 11.01
CA ARG A 288 2.29 5.98 12.45
C ARG A 288 3.64 5.32 12.75
N ILE A 289 4.35 5.87 13.74
CA ILE A 289 5.60 5.29 14.25
C ILE A 289 5.26 4.18 15.24
N ASP A 290 5.84 2.99 15.05
CA ASP A 290 5.73 1.86 15.98
C ASP A 290 6.93 1.83 16.95
N ARG A 291 8.15 2.02 16.43
CA ARG A 291 9.38 2.00 17.24
C ARG A 291 10.49 2.84 16.60
N ILE A 292 11.30 3.50 17.43
CA ILE A 292 12.53 4.19 17.04
C ILE A 292 13.71 3.59 17.81
N VAL A 293 14.85 3.41 17.14
CA VAL A 293 16.11 3.01 17.76
C VAL A 293 17.27 3.80 17.15
N TYR A 294 18.04 4.44 18.03
CA TYR A 294 19.21 5.23 17.67
C TYR A 294 20.48 4.39 17.68
N SER A 295 21.34 4.54 16.68
CA SER A 295 22.62 3.82 16.59
C SER A 295 23.62 4.28 17.65
N ASP A 296 23.52 5.55 18.06
CA ASP A 296 24.32 6.22 19.07
C ASP A 296 23.59 6.33 20.43
N GLY A 297 22.47 5.61 20.61
CA GLY A 297 21.61 5.72 21.80
C GLY A 297 22.25 5.30 23.14
N GLU A 298 23.34 4.51 23.12
CA GLU A 298 24.11 4.18 24.33
C GLU A 298 25.09 5.32 24.73
N VAL A 299 25.41 6.22 23.80
CA VAL A 299 26.39 7.32 23.97
C VAL A 299 25.69 8.65 24.28
N ILE A 300 24.47 8.84 23.79
CA ILE A 300 23.75 10.12 23.83
C ILE A 300 22.71 10.14 24.96
N SER A 301 22.67 11.24 25.72
CA SER A 301 21.81 11.37 26.90
C SER A 301 20.37 11.81 26.58
N GLY A 302 19.44 11.52 27.49
CA GLY A 302 17.98 11.57 27.31
C GLY A 302 17.41 12.84 26.68
N LYS A 303 17.93 14.04 26.98
CA LYS A 303 17.41 15.30 26.39
C LYS A 303 17.63 15.40 24.88
N GLU A 304 18.77 14.91 24.39
CA GLU A 304 19.06 14.94 22.96
C GLU A 304 18.25 13.87 22.22
N LEU A 305 18.08 12.69 22.83
CA LEU A 305 17.22 11.63 22.30
C LEU A 305 15.74 12.05 22.25
N GLU A 306 15.25 12.73 23.29
CA GLU A 306 13.90 13.31 23.31
C GLU A 306 13.73 14.37 22.21
N GLY A 307 14.73 15.24 22.02
CA GLY A 307 14.74 16.22 20.94
C GLY A 307 14.67 15.58 19.56
N ARG A 308 15.51 14.56 19.29
CA ARG A 308 15.48 13.80 18.02
C ARG A 308 14.14 13.10 17.81
N THR A 309 13.58 12.50 18.86
CA THR A 309 12.28 11.81 18.81
C THR A 309 11.17 12.79 18.44
N ALA A 310 11.12 13.96 19.10
CA ALA A 310 10.14 14.99 18.82
C ALA A 310 10.24 15.52 17.38
N ILE A 311 11.46 15.63 16.83
CA ILE A 311 11.69 16.01 15.43
C ILE A 311 11.14 14.94 14.49
N ILE A 312 11.45 13.67 14.71
CA ILE A 312 10.96 12.55 13.90
C ILE A 312 9.42 12.49 13.93
N ASP A 313 8.81 12.62 15.11
CA ASP A 313 7.35 12.67 15.27
C ASP A 313 6.74 13.85 14.51
N GLY A 314 7.36 15.04 14.61
CA GLY A 314 6.96 16.23 13.88
C GLY A 314 7.06 16.06 12.36
N LEU A 315 8.11 15.40 11.87
CA LEU A 315 8.28 15.09 10.45
C LEU A 315 7.16 14.18 9.93
N ILE A 316 6.84 13.10 10.64
CA ILE A 316 5.77 12.19 10.22
C ILE A 316 4.41 12.89 10.22
N ARG A 317 4.14 13.75 11.22
CA ARG A 317 2.93 14.57 11.26
C ARG A 317 2.83 15.50 10.07
N ASN A 318 3.91 16.24 9.76
CA ASN A 318 3.96 17.15 8.62
C ASN A 318 3.75 16.43 7.30
N ILE A 319 4.27 15.20 7.14
CA ILE A 319 4.06 14.37 5.96
C ILE A 319 2.59 13.98 5.81
N ASN A 320 1.94 13.53 6.89
CA ASN A 320 0.52 13.20 6.86
C ASN A 320 -0.33 14.42 6.47
N GLU A 321 -0.07 15.58 7.06
CA GLU A 321 -0.78 16.83 6.73
C GLU A 321 -0.55 17.28 5.30
N ALA A 322 0.71 17.28 4.83
CA ALA A 322 1.05 17.69 3.47
C ALA A 322 0.38 16.76 2.45
N ASN A 323 0.44 15.45 2.66
CA ASN A 323 -0.21 14.48 1.78
C ASN A 323 -1.72 14.66 1.73
N GLU A 324 -2.36 14.93 2.87
CA GLU A 324 -3.80 15.19 2.93
C GLU A 324 -4.17 16.49 2.19
N ARG A 325 -3.44 17.59 2.41
CA ARG A 325 -3.65 18.87 1.68
C ARG A 325 -3.50 18.69 0.17
N VAL A 326 -2.43 18.00 -0.24
CA VAL A 326 -2.15 17.67 -1.63
C VAL A 326 -3.30 16.86 -2.22
N PHE A 327 -3.83 15.88 -1.49
CA PHE A 327 -4.96 15.07 -1.93
C PHE A 327 -6.27 15.88 -2.04
N GLN A 328 -6.60 16.70 -1.05
CA GLN A 328 -7.81 17.54 -1.06
C GLN A 328 -7.81 18.54 -2.22
N LYS A 329 -6.68 19.22 -2.45
CA LYS A 329 -6.51 20.13 -3.60
C LYS A 329 -6.70 19.38 -4.92
N LYS A 330 -6.19 18.14 -5.02
CA LYS A 330 -6.30 17.29 -6.21
C LYS A 330 -7.73 16.78 -6.45
N LEU A 331 -8.48 16.42 -5.39
CA LEU A 331 -9.90 16.08 -5.48
C LEU A 331 -10.71 17.26 -6.01
N GLN A 332 -10.50 18.46 -5.49
CA GLN A 332 -11.21 19.67 -5.95
C GLN A 332 -10.98 19.90 -7.45
N LEU A 333 -9.75 19.78 -7.94
CA LEU A 333 -9.41 19.89 -9.36
C LEU A 333 -10.00 18.77 -10.24
N TYR A 334 -10.38 17.64 -9.65
CA TYR A 334 -11.00 16.52 -10.37
C TYR A 334 -12.51 16.72 -10.51
N TYR A 335 -13.18 17.22 -9.46
CA TYR A 335 -14.64 17.41 -9.44
C TYR A 335 -15.12 18.78 -9.96
N GLN A 336 -14.28 19.83 -9.90
CA GLN A 336 -14.65 21.16 -10.44
C GLN A 336 -14.78 21.19 -11.96
N LYS A 337 -14.23 20.20 -12.69
CA LYS A 337 -14.34 20.12 -14.16
C LYS A 337 -15.65 19.50 -14.65
N THR A 338 -16.62 19.29 -13.76
CA THR A 338 -17.94 18.68 -14.04
C THR A 338 -19.09 19.69 -13.98
N ARG A 339 -18.83 20.96 -14.28
CA ARG A 339 -19.87 21.96 -14.57
C ARG A 339 -19.58 22.66 -15.89
#